data_AF-A0A101DET9-F1
#
_entry.id   AF-A0A101DET9-F1
#
_cell.length_a   1.000
_cell.length_b   1.000
_cell.length_c   1.000
_cell.angle_alpha   90.00
_cell.angle_beta   90.00
_cell.angle_gamma   90.00
#
_symmetry.space_group_name_H-M   'P 1'
#
loop_
_entity.id
_entity.type
_entity.pdbx_description
1 polymer ?
#
loop_
_entity_poly.entity_id
_entity_poly.type
_entity_poly.pdbx_seq_one_letter_code
_entity_poly.pdbx_strand_id
1 'polypeptide(L)'
;MVPRVMSTQHPDNARIPFFAASEVLNGEDEVREAYYVFSHFKCDEQMWDFEGKEADAHIVRKLLSSYYDFFSSRPLGKDFRLTMRVPNPEIEKGEAKLLAETLEMIPRSYDYVRSLGIEHPPIFEVILPMTRSAEEVMKVHAFYRDFVAGKGRFELLGEKVSDWLGDFLPEEIKVIPLFEDRDSLMRAAEISERYAEWAELDELRVFLARSDPAMNYGFVAATIYVKKALYDLSQL
;
A
#
# COMPACT_ATOMS: atom_id res chain seq x y z
N MET A 1 -15.62 -2.41 -0.27
CA MET A 1 -15.91 -1.02 0.14
C MET A 1 -14.76 -0.14 -0.34
N VAL A 2 -15.03 1.01 -0.96
CA VAL A 2 -14.01 2.02 -1.26
C VAL A 2 -13.80 2.87 0.02
N PRO A 3 -12.58 2.92 0.58
CA PRO A 3 -12.31 3.66 1.81
C PRO A 3 -12.49 5.16 1.57
N ARG A 4 -13.06 5.88 2.55
CA ARG A 4 -13.30 7.33 2.46
C ARG A 4 -12.32 8.11 3.33
N VAL A 5 -11.84 7.50 4.41
CA VAL A 5 -10.90 8.12 5.35
C VAL A 5 -9.67 7.23 5.50
N MET A 6 -8.55 7.70 4.96
CA MET A 6 -7.24 7.09 5.11
C MET A 6 -6.42 7.86 6.15
N SER A 7 -5.93 7.16 7.17
CA SER A 7 -4.89 7.63 8.07
C SER A 7 -3.52 7.32 7.48
N THR A 8 -2.53 8.16 7.74
CA THR A 8 -1.17 8.05 7.17
C THR A 8 -0.14 8.32 8.24
N GLN A 9 1.09 7.88 8.02
CA GLN A 9 2.19 8.03 8.97
C GLN A 9 3.13 9.19 8.61
N HIS A 10 2.57 10.29 8.08
CA HIS A 10 3.34 11.50 7.82
C HIS A 10 3.84 12.08 9.16
N PRO A 11 5.11 12.53 9.25
CA PRO A 11 5.68 13.08 10.47
C PRO A 11 5.34 14.57 10.62
N ASP A 12 4.07 14.94 10.54
CA ASP A 12 3.58 16.33 10.58
C ASP A 12 2.97 16.73 11.94
N ASN A 13 3.04 15.85 12.95
CA ASN A 13 2.54 16.12 14.30
C ASN A 13 3.46 17.11 15.06
N ALA A 14 2.86 18.14 15.66
CA ALA A 14 3.61 19.12 16.46
C ALA A 14 3.90 18.67 17.90
N ARG A 15 3.21 17.63 18.38
CA ARG A 15 3.35 17.08 19.74
C ARG A 15 3.31 15.56 19.69
N ILE A 16 3.97 14.94 20.66
CA ILE A 16 3.93 13.49 20.86
C ILE A 16 2.47 13.04 21.08
N PRO A 17 1.94 12.13 20.26
CA PRO A 17 0.60 11.59 20.46
C PRO A 17 0.49 10.83 21.79
N PHE A 18 -0.71 10.77 22.36
CA PHE A 18 -0.93 10.09 23.65
C PHE A 18 -0.65 8.57 23.61
N PHE A 19 -0.64 7.98 22.41
CA PHE A 19 -0.32 6.59 22.15
C PHE A 19 1.12 6.38 21.70
N ALA A 20 2.02 7.33 21.94
CA ALA A 20 3.42 7.24 21.56
C ALA A 20 4.34 7.37 22.76
N ALA A 21 5.44 6.63 22.77
CA ALA A 21 6.47 6.74 23.80
C ALA A 21 7.46 7.87 23.50
N SER A 22 7.63 8.26 22.23
CA SER A 22 8.59 9.26 21.79
C SER A 22 8.08 10.11 20.62
N GLU A 23 8.84 11.13 20.22
CA GLU A 23 8.54 11.96 19.04
C GLU A 23 8.61 11.16 17.73
N VAL A 24 9.50 10.17 17.67
CA VAL A 24 9.61 9.26 16.53
C VAL A 24 8.69 8.08 16.77
N LEU A 25 7.64 7.97 15.96
CA LEU A 25 6.76 6.80 15.95
C LEU A 25 7.45 5.66 15.21
N ASN A 26 7.64 4.53 15.89
CA ASN A 26 8.16 3.30 15.29
C ASN A 26 7.63 2.05 15.98
N GLY A 27 7.68 0.92 15.28
CA GLY A 27 7.42 -0.40 15.84
C GLY A 27 6.07 -0.50 16.55
N GLU A 28 6.08 -0.78 17.84
CA GLU A 28 4.86 -0.98 18.64
C GLU A 28 3.98 0.28 18.75
N ASP A 29 4.56 1.48 18.68
CA ASP A 29 3.79 2.72 18.71
C ASP A 29 2.89 2.85 17.47
N GLU A 30 3.39 2.44 16.31
CA GLU A 30 2.64 2.47 15.04
C GLU A 30 1.59 1.36 14.97
N VAL A 31 1.90 0.18 15.52
CA VAL A 31 0.90 -0.91 15.66
C VAL A 31 -0.26 -0.43 16.53
N ARG A 32 0.06 0.24 17.64
CA ARG A 32 -0.94 0.82 18.54
C ARG A 32 -1.72 1.95 17.86
N GLU A 33 -1.05 2.83 17.12
CA GLU A 33 -1.68 3.87 16.30
C GLU A 33 -2.71 3.27 15.33
N ALA A 34 -2.31 2.27 14.53
CA ALA A 34 -3.20 1.63 13.56
C ALA A 34 -4.45 1.04 14.23
N TYR A 35 -4.31 0.43 15.42
CA TYR A 35 -5.46 0.02 16.20
C TYR A 35 -6.37 1.19 16.59
N TYR A 36 -5.83 2.29 17.12
CA TYR A 36 -6.62 3.48 17.48
C TYR A 36 -7.35 4.10 16.28
N VAL A 37 -6.67 4.16 15.14
CA VAL A 37 -7.21 4.66 13.87
C VAL A 37 -8.49 3.90 13.49
N PHE A 38 -8.46 2.56 13.52
CA PHE A 38 -9.63 1.76 13.18
C PHE A 38 -10.70 1.73 14.28
N SER A 39 -10.27 1.67 15.55
CA SER A 39 -11.18 1.41 16.68
C SER A 39 -11.84 2.67 17.23
N HIS A 40 -11.11 3.79 17.30
CA HIS A 40 -11.56 5.04 17.93
C HIS A 40 -11.82 6.14 16.91
N PHE A 41 -10.91 6.35 15.96
CA PHE A 41 -11.06 7.42 14.95
C PHE A 41 -11.96 7.04 13.79
N LYS A 42 -12.28 5.73 13.66
CA LYS A 42 -13.18 5.19 12.65
C LYS A 42 -12.72 5.48 11.22
N CYS A 43 -11.40 5.55 11.00
CA CYS A 43 -10.87 5.57 9.65
C CYS A 43 -11.13 4.21 8.99
N ASP A 44 -11.28 4.24 7.66
CA ASP A 44 -11.52 3.05 6.86
C ASP A 44 -10.20 2.38 6.47
N GLU A 45 -9.10 3.14 6.46
CA GLU A 45 -7.82 2.72 5.92
C GLU A 45 -6.64 3.29 6.72
N GLN A 46 -5.58 2.49 6.84
CA GLN A 46 -4.27 2.94 7.29
C GLN A 46 -3.26 2.71 6.17
N MET A 47 -2.57 3.79 5.78
CA MET A 47 -1.37 3.69 4.96
C MET A 47 -0.19 3.33 5.85
N TRP A 48 0.57 2.32 5.44
CA TRP A 48 1.78 1.87 6.13
C TRP A 48 3.00 2.20 5.27
N ASP A 49 3.89 3.04 5.78
CA ASP A 49 4.94 3.67 4.98
C ASP A 49 6.28 2.94 5.09
N PHE A 50 6.65 2.22 4.03
CA PHE A 50 7.96 1.59 3.85
C PHE A 50 8.93 2.43 3.03
N GLU A 51 8.49 3.54 2.44
CA GLU A 51 9.36 4.40 1.62
C GLU A 51 10.18 5.33 2.52
N GLY A 52 9.53 6.04 3.45
CA GLY A 52 10.20 7.06 4.26
C GLY A 52 10.95 6.55 5.50
N LYS A 53 10.84 5.26 5.86
CA LYS A 53 11.35 4.72 7.14
C LYS A 53 11.43 3.18 7.20
N GLU A 54 12.08 2.68 8.26
CA GLU A 54 12.09 1.27 8.64
C GLU A 54 10.76 0.82 9.26
N ALA A 55 9.76 0.52 8.42
CA ALA A 55 8.43 0.10 8.86
C ALA A 55 8.39 -1.34 9.38
N ASP A 56 7.45 -1.63 10.27
CA ASP A 56 7.30 -2.97 10.84
C ASP A 56 6.69 -3.97 9.84
N ALA A 57 7.51 -4.90 9.35
CA ALA A 57 7.07 -5.95 8.44
C ALA A 57 6.09 -6.97 9.09
N HIS A 58 5.88 -6.97 10.40
CA HIS A 58 4.99 -7.91 11.08
C HIS A 58 3.65 -7.27 11.50
N ILE A 59 3.30 -6.11 10.95
CA ILE A 59 2.12 -5.32 11.32
C ILE A 59 0.83 -6.14 11.37
N VAL A 60 0.51 -6.95 10.35
CA VAL A 60 -0.71 -7.76 10.33
C VAL A 60 -0.74 -8.74 11.50
N ARG A 61 0.37 -9.46 11.72
CA ARG A 61 0.49 -10.39 12.84
C ARG A 61 0.31 -9.68 14.18
N LYS A 62 1.01 -8.56 14.38
CA LYS A 62 0.98 -7.80 15.64
C LYS A 62 -0.40 -7.21 15.93
N LEU A 63 -1.08 -6.66 14.92
CA LEU A 63 -2.45 -6.13 15.07
C LEU A 63 -3.42 -7.22 15.49
N LEU A 64 -3.41 -8.33 14.76
CA LEU A 64 -4.36 -9.42 14.98
C LEU A 64 -4.07 -10.21 16.25
N SER A 65 -2.80 -10.38 16.64
CA SER A 65 -2.46 -11.03 17.92
C SER A 65 -2.76 -10.14 19.13
N SER A 66 -2.56 -8.83 19.01
CA SER A 66 -2.74 -7.90 20.13
C SER A 66 -4.19 -7.45 20.32
N TYR A 67 -4.98 -7.45 19.23
CA TYR A 67 -6.35 -6.94 19.21
C TYR A 67 -7.32 -7.93 18.54
N TYR A 68 -7.16 -9.23 18.84
CA TYR A 68 -7.91 -10.32 18.22
C TYR A 68 -9.44 -10.15 18.26
N ASP A 69 -10.01 -9.82 19.42
CA ASP A 69 -11.48 -9.68 19.57
C ASP A 69 -12.07 -8.62 18.64
N PHE A 70 -11.31 -7.56 18.41
CA PHE A 70 -11.72 -6.46 17.54
C PHE A 70 -11.67 -6.86 16.06
N PHE A 71 -10.59 -7.49 15.61
CA PHE A 71 -10.44 -7.85 14.20
C PHE A 71 -11.11 -9.16 13.81
N SER A 72 -11.40 -10.04 14.76
CA SER A 72 -12.24 -11.23 14.52
C SER A 72 -13.69 -10.84 14.22
N SER A 73 -14.21 -9.82 14.90
CA SER A 73 -15.54 -9.26 14.64
C SER A 73 -15.59 -8.31 13.44
N ARG A 74 -14.47 -7.63 13.14
CA ARG A 74 -14.34 -6.69 12.02
C ARG A 74 -13.06 -6.94 11.21
N PRO A 75 -13.07 -7.87 10.24
CA PRO A 75 -11.86 -8.36 9.59
C PRO A 75 -11.08 -7.30 8.81
N LEU A 76 -9.75 -7.30 9.00
CA LEU A 76 -8.82 -6.55 8.17
C LEU A 76 -8.84 -7.10 6.74
N GLY A 77 -8.81 -6.21 5.75
CA GLY A 77 -9.00 -6.55 4.34
C GLY A 77 -10.47 -6.55 3.88
N LYS A 78 -11.42 -6.58 4.82
CA LYS A 78 -12.86 -6.52 4.53
C LYS A 78 -13.49 -5.21 5.02
N ASP A 79 -13.41 -4.98 6.33
CA ASP A 79 -13.99 -3.81 6.99
C ASP A 79 -13.01 -2.64 7.08
N PHE A 80 -11.71 -2.95 7.10
CA PHE A 80 -10.62 -1.97 7.07
C PHE A 80 -9.63 -2.31 5.97
N ARG A 81 -9.01 -1.29 5.38
CA ARG A 81 -7.88 -1.46 4.46
C ARG A 81 -6.56 -1.16 5.16
N LEU A 82 -5.55 -1.97 4.85
CA LEU A 82 -4.17 -1.72 5.19
C LEU A 82 -3.39 -1.69 3.88
N THR A 83 -2.81 -0.54 3.55
CA THR A 83 -2.24 -0.29 2.22
C THR A 83 -0.80 0.15 2.35
N MET A 84 0.13 -0.59 1.75
CA MET A 84 1.56 -0.33 1.89
C MET A 84 1.97 0.77 0.92
N ARG A 85 2.62 1.84 1.38
CA ARG A 85 3.41 2.73 0.51
C ARG A 85 4.78 2.11 0.36
N VAL A 86 5.06 1.55 -0.82
CA VAL A 86 6.31 0.84 -1.11
C VAL A 86 7.39 1.82 -1.58
N PRO A 87 8.68 1.51 -1.44
CA PRO A 87 9.73 2.33 -2.04
C PRO A 87 9.67 2.29 -3.57
N ASN A 88 10.07 3.38 -4.23
CA ASN A 88 10.14 3.43 -5.69
C ASN A 88 11.56 3.10 -6.17
N PRO A 89 11.80 1.92 -6.80
CA PRO A 89 13.15 1.47 -7.16
C PRO A 89 13.82 2.31 -8.26
N GLU A 90 13.06 3.06 -9.06
CA GLU A 90 13.61 3.95 -10.09
C GLU A 90 14.20 5.25 -9.49
N ILE A 91 13.75 5.62 -8.28
CA ILE A 91 14.20 6.81 -7.55
C ILE A 91 15.17 6.41 -6.43
N GLU A 92 14.77 5.46 -5.60
CA GLU A 92 15.45 5.08 -4.36
C GLU A 92 16.36 3.88 -4.58
N LYS A 93 17.41 4.06 -5.39
CA LYS A 93 18.29 2.95 -5.79
C LYS A 93 18.98 2.21 -4.65
N GLY A 94 19.19 2.89 -3.51
CA GLY A 94 19.78 2.29 -2.30
C GLY A 94 18.82 1.29 -1.62
N GLU A 95 17.53 1.59 -1.66
CA GLU A 95 16.46 0.81 -1.00
C GLU A 95 15.62 0.01 -2.00
N ALA A 96 16.05 -0.10 -3.27
CA ALA A 96 15.27 -0.77 -4.31
C ALA A 96 14.88 -2.22 -3.97
N LYS A 97 15.69 -2.91 -3.14
CA LYS A 97 15.40 -4.29 -2.68
C LYS A 97 14.33 -4.33 -1.59
N LEU A 98 14.12 -3.25 -0.85
CA LEU A 98 13.07 -3.13 0.14
C LEU A 98 11.67 -3.25 -0.50
N LEU A 99 11.53 -2.88 -1.79
CA LEU A 99 10.30 -3.17 -2.55
C LEU A 99 10.01 -4.66 -2.55
N ALA A 100 11.00 -5.49 -2.90
CA ALA A 100 10.82 -6.94 -2.94
C ALA A 100 10.47 -7.48 -1.54
N GLU A 101 11.20 -7.06 -0.50
CA GLU A 101 10.92 -7.46 0.88
C GLU A 101 9.51 -7.08 1.34
N THR A 102 9.05 -5.88 0.98
CA THR A 102 7.71 -5.37 1.32
C THR A 102 6.62 -6.18 0.63
N LEU A 103 6.83 -6.56 -0.64
CA LEU A 103 5.87 -7.37 -1.38
C LEU A 103 5.81 -8.82 -0.87
N GLU A 104 6.94 -9.42 -0.51
CA GLU A 104 7.03 -10.78 0.05
C GLU A 104 6.32 -10.94 1.40
N MET A 105 6.11 -9.84 2.12
CA MET A 105 5.33 -9.84 3.36
C MET A 105 3.85 -10.15 3.12
N ILE A 106 3.30 -9.86 1.94
CA ILE A 106 1.86 -9.94 1.67
C ILE A 106 1.34 -11.39 1.79
N PRO A 107 1.93 -12.41 1.13
CA PRO A 107 1.50 -13.80 1.30
C PRO A 107 1.59 -14.30 2.73
N ARG A 108 2.68 -13.99 3.42
CA ARG A 108 2.84 -14.36 4.84
C ARG A 108 1.77 -13.72 5.73
N SER A 109 1.35 -12.50 5.41
CA SER A 109 0.28 -11.82 6.13
C SER A 109 -1.07 -12.52 5.89
N TYR A 110 -1.29 -13.01 4.68
CA TYR A 110 -2.45 -13.82 4.32
C TYR A 110 -2.50 -15.14 5.10
N ASP A 111 -1.37 -15.86 5.18
CA ASP A 111 -1.29 -17.12 5.93
C ASP A 111 -1.68 -16.93 7.40
N TYR A 112 -1.21 -15.85 8.00
CA TYR A 112 -1.54 -15.55 9.40
C TYR A 112 -3.04 -15.29 9.58
N VAL A 113 -3.65 -14.53 8.67
CA VAL A 113 -5.10 -14.26 8.68
C VAL A 113 -5.92 -15.54 8.49
N ARG A 114 -5.51 -16.42 7.56
CA ARG A 114 -6.12 -17.74 7.37
C ARG A 114 -6.01 -18.64 8.59
N SER A 115 -4.89 -18.59 9.31
CA SER A 115 -4.71 -19.35 10.56
C SER A 115 -5.73 -18.98 11.64
N LEU A 116 -6.33 -17.78 11.54
CA LEU A 116 -7.38 -17.27 12.43
C LEU A 116 -8.79 -17.51 11.88
N GLY A 117 -8.94 -18.23 10.76
CA GLY A 117 -10.24 -18.52 10.14
C GLY A 117 -10.81 -17.37 9.29
N ILE A 118 -9.99 -16.38 8.94
CA ILE A 118 -10.38 -15.26 8.09
C ILE A 118 -9.85 -15.53 6.66
N GLU A 119 -10.71 -15.46 5.66
CA GLU A 119 -10.35 -15.83 4.27
C GLU A 119 -10.02 -14.63 3.38
N HIS A 120 -10.29 -13.41 3.85
CA HIS A 120 -10.03 -12.18 3.08
C HIS A 120 -8.57 -11.74 3.21
N PRO A 121 -7.92 -11.32 2.10
CA PRO A 121 -6.55 -10.87 2.19
C PRO A 121 -6.43 -9.54 2.95
N PRO A 122 -5.55 -9.45 3.96
CA PRO A 122 -5.41 -8.24 4.76
C PRO A 122 -4.83 -7.07 3.96
N ILE A 123 -4.05 -7.39 2.92
CA ILE A 123 -3.37 -6.46 2.02
C ILE A 123 -3.58 -7.01 0.60
N PHE A 124 -4.14 -6.18 -0.28
CA PHE A 124 -4.35 -6.51 -1.69
C PHE A 124 -4.10 -5.30 -2.61
N GLU A 125 -3.63 -4.18 -2.03
CA GLU A 125 -3.24 -2.98 -2.74
C GLU A 125 -1.95 -2.41 -2.14
N VAL A 126 -1.12 -1.81 -2.99
CA VAL A 126 0.09 -1.08 -2.58
C VAL A 126 0.14 0.26 -3.31
N ILE A 127 0.74 1.28 -2.71
CA ILE A 127 0.93 2.62 -3.28
C ILE A 127 2.37 2.74 -3.77
N LEU A 128 2.56 3.09 -5.05
CA LEU A 128 3.86 3.41 -5.63
C LEU A 128 4.05 4.94 -5.66
N PRO A 129 4.92 5.53 -4.81
CA PRO A 129 5.22 6.96 -4.81
C PRO A 129 6.00 7.37 -6.06
N MET A 130 6.03 8.66 -6.34
CA MET A 130 6.81 9.29 -7.40
C MET A 130 6.58 8.63 -8.78
N THR A 131 5.36 8.16 -9.06
CA THR A 131 5.04 7.44 -10.29
C THR A 131 5.12 8.39 -11.50
N ARG A 132 5.89 8.02 -12.53
CA ARG A 132 6.08 8.84 -13.75
C ARG A 132 5.62 8.18 -15.04
N SER A 133 5.40 6.87 -15.03
CA SER A 133 5.03 6.08 -16.20
C SER A 133 4.14 4.90 -15.82
N ALA A 134 3.36 4.39 -16.78
CA ALA A 134 2.53 3.21 -16.54
C ALA A 134 3.40 1.96 -16.37
N GLU A 135 4.54 1.93 -17.07
CA GLU A 135 5.54 0.86 -17.01
C GLU A 135 6.12 0.66 -15.61
N GLU A 136 6.30 1.72 -14.83
CA GLU A 136 6.70 1.63 -13.41
C GLU A 136 5.67 0.87 -12.57
N VAL A 137 4.39 1.21 -12.75
CA VAL A 137 3.26 0.57 -12.05
C VAL A 137 3.12 -0.89 -12.47
N MET A 138 3.20 -1.15 -13.78
CA MET A 138 3.15 -2.50 -14.37
C MET A 138 4.29 -3.38 -13.87
N LYS A 139 5.52 -2.84 -13.74
CA LYS A 139 6.66 -3.58 -13.18
C LYS A 139 6.39 -4.06 -11.77
N VAL A 140 5.84 -3.21 -10.90
CA VAL A 140 5.51 -3.59 -9.51
C VAL A 140 4.42 -4.67 -9.48
N HIS A 141 3.35 -4.49 -10.24
CA HIS A 141 2.26 -5.47 -10.34
C HIS A 141 2.77 -6.82 -10.87
N ALA A 142 3.48 -6.82 -12.01
CA ALA A 142 4.03 -8.03 -12.62
C ALA A 142 5.07 -8.70 -11.70
N PHE A 143 5.90 -7.91 -11.02
CA PHE A 143 6.88 -8.44 -10.07
C PHE A 143 6.19 -9.22 -8.96
N TYR A 144 5.12 -8.66 -8.37
CA TYR A 144 4.33 -9.39 -7.38
C TYR A 144 3.74 -10.69 -7.96
N ARG A 145 2.99 -10.59 -9.06
CA ARG A 145 2.28 -11.72 -9.67
C ARG A 145 3.22 -12.86 -10.08
N ASP A 146 4.36 -12.52 -10.66
CA ASP A 146 5.25 -13.50 -11.31
C ASP A 146 6.36 -13.99 -10.37
N PHE A 147 6.88 -13.11 -9.51
CA PHE A 147 8.06 -13.38 -8.67
C PHE A 147 7.79 -13.42 -7.18
N VAL A 148 6.61 -12.99 -6.70
CA VAL A 148 6.21 -13.16 -5.29
C VAL A 148 5.16 -14.25 -5.20
N ALA A 149 3.94 -13.99 -5.69
CA ALA A 149 2.86 -14.98 -5.72
C ALA A 149 3.17 -16.15 -6.65
N GLY A 150 3.81 -15.87 -7.79
CA GLY A 150 4.19 -16.88 -8.77
C GLY A 150 5.21 -17.90 -8.28
N LYS A 151 5.88 -17.65 -7.14
CA LYS A 151 6.89 -18.56 -6.58
C LYS A 151 6.36 -19.97 -6.36
N GLY A 152 5.11 -20.08 -5.88
CA GLY A 152 4.48 -21.37 -5.60
C GLY A 152 4.42 -22.30 -6.82
N ARG A 153 4.45 -21.76 -8.04
CA ARG A 153 4.39 -22.53 -9.29
C ARG A 153 5.74 -23.15 -9.70
N PHE A 154 6.86 -22.68 -9.15
CA PHE A 154 8.17 -23.24 -9.47
C PHE A 154 8.39 -24.57 -8.75
N GLU A 155 9.18 -25.44 -9.38
CA GLU A 155 9.66 -26.67 -8.76
C GLU A 155 11.03 -26.44 -8.12
N LEU A 156 11.18 -26.90 -6.88
CA LEU A 156 12.43 -26.94 -6.13
C LEU A 156 12.74 -28.39 -5.78
N LEU A 157 13.81 -28.95 -6.37
CA LEU A 157 14.26 -30.33 -6.14
C LEU A 157 13.17 -31.41 -6.36
N GLY A 158 12.25 -31.17 -7.30
CA GLY A 158 11.18 -32.11 -7.67
C GLY A 158 9.89 -31.98 -6.85
N GLU A 159 9.78 -30.96 -5.99
CA GLU A 159 8.57 -30.60 -5.26
C GLU A 159 8.16 -29.16 -5.64
N LYS A 160 6.86 -28.86 -5.79
CA LYS A 160 6.46 -27.46 -5.99
C LYS A 160 6.75 -26.67 -4.73
N VAL A 161 7.19 -25.42 -4.90
CA VAL A 161 7.42 -24.52 -3.76
C VAL A 161 6.14 -24.37 -2.92
N SER A 162 4.96 -24.40 -3.54
CA SER A 162 3.67 -24.36 -2.82
C SER A 162 3.40 -25.58 -1.94
N ASP A 163 3.88 -26.77 -2.33
CA ASP A 163 3.66 -27.99 -1.55
C ASP A 163 4.46 -27.95 -0.24
N TRP A 164 5.62 -27.27 -0.27
CA TRP A 164 6.48 -27.08 0.90
C TRP A 164 6.07 -25.87 1.76
N LEU A 165 5.87 -24.70 1.15
CA LEU A 165 5.68 -23.42 1.85
C LEU A 165 4.21 -22.98 1.97
N GLY A 166 3.29 -23.68 1.30
CA GLY A 166 1.89 -23.28 1.17
C GLY A 166 1.63 -22.39 -0.04
N ASP A 167 0.35 -22.09 -0.27
CA ASP A 167 -0.08 -21.21 -1.36
C ASP A 167 0.36 -19.76 -1.13
N PHE A 168 0.76 -19.06 -2.19
CA PHE A 168 1.16 -17.67 -2.11
C PHE A 168 -0.01 -16.78 -2.53
N LEU A 169 -0.83 -16.38 -1.56
CA LEU A 169 -2.08 -15.65 -1.79
C LEU A 169 -2.05 -14.25 -1.16
N PRO A 170 -2.73 -13.24 -1.74
CA PRO A 170 -3.47 -13.30 -3.00
C PRO A 170 -2.54 -13.46 -4.20
N GLU A 171 -3.04 -14.08 -5.29
CA GLU A 171 -2.25 -14.31 -6.50
C GLU A 171 -1.87 -13.00 -7.22
N GLU A 172 -2.66 -11.95 -7.00
CA GLU A 172 -2.47 -10.61 -7.55
C GLU A 172 -2.76 -9.52 -6.53
N ILE A 173 -2.17 -8.35 -6.76
CA ILE A 173 -2.45 -7.11 -6.03
C ILE A 173 -2.67 -5.97 -7.03
N LYS A 174 -3.37 -4.92 -6.61
CA LYS A 174 -3.45 -3.68 -7.38
C LYS A 174 -2.37 -2.69 -6.92
N VAL A 175 -1.82 -1.93 -7.86
CA VAL A 175 -0.85 -0.88 -7.56
C VAL A 175 -1.53 0.47 -7.75
N ILE A 176 -1.57 1.27 -6.69
CA ILE A 176 -2.12 2.62 -6.65
C ILE A 176 -1.00 3.58 -7.02
N PRO A 177 -1.02 4.20 -8.21
CA PRO A 177 -0.01 5.19 -8.56
C PRO A 177 -0.20 6.45 -7.72
N LEU A 178 0.88 6.93 -7.10
CA LEU A 178 0.96 8.22 -6.43
C LEU A 178 1.75 9.21 -7.29
N PHE A 179 1.04 10.23 -7.77
CA PHE A 179 1.55 11.26 -8.68
C PHE A 179 1.91 12.54 -7.90
N GLU A 180 3.18 12.97 -7.99
CA GLU A 180 3.75 13.95 -7.04
C GLU A 180 4.43 15.16 -7.68
N ASP A 181 4.59 15.16 -9.01
CA ASP A 181 5.16 16.27 -9.76
C ASP A 181 4.20 16.78 -10.83
N ARG A 182 4.52 17.93 -11.43
CA ARG A 182 3.67 18.54 -12.46
C ARG A 182 3.43 17.60 -13.63
N ASP A 183 4.48 16.99 -14.17
CA ASP A 183 4.40 16.25 -15.43
C ASP A 183 3.70 14.90 -15.23
N SER A 184 3.84 14.28 -14.05
CA SER A 184 3.10 13.08 -13.67
C SER A 184 1.62 13.39 -13.37
N LEU A 185 1.30 14.46 -12.64
CA LEU A 185 -0.10 14.89 -12.41
C LEU A 185 -0.84 15.21 -13.72
N MET A 186 -0.19 15.91 -14.64
CA MET A 186 -0.80 16.28 -15.93
C MET A 186 -1.04 15.09 -16.86
N ARG A 187 -0.41 13.94 -16.59
CA ARG A 187 -0.56 12.67 -17.33
C ARG A 187 -1.20 11.57 -16.49
N ALA A 188 -1.77 11.90 -15.34
CA ALA A 188 -2.30 10.91 -14.40
C ALA A 188 -3.35 10.00 -15.05
N ALA A 189 -4.26 10.57 -15.86
CA ALA A 189 -5.28 9.79 -16.57
C ALA A 189 -4.66 8.82 -17.60
N GLU A 190 -3.77 9.30 -18.48
CA GLU A 190 -3.06 8.48 -19.47
C GLU A 190 -2.30 7.32 -18.81
N ILE A 191 -1.55 7.61 -17.74
CA ILE A 191 -0.77 6.59 -17.01
C ILE A 191 -1.70 5.55 -16.37
N SER A 192 -2.80 6.02 -15.76
CA SER A 192 -3.75 5.16 -15.06
C SER A 192 -4.55 4.28 -16.01
N GLU A 193 -5.03 4.83 -17.14
CA GLU A 193 -5.75 4.11 -18.20
C GLU A 193 -4.86 2.99 -18.78
N ARG A 194 -3.63 3.32 -19.19
CA ARG A 194 -2.70 2.32 -19.73
C ARG A 194 -2.42 1.19 -18.75
N TYR A 195 -2.29 1.49 -17.46
CA TYR A 195 -2.13 0.46 -16.42
C TYR A 195 -3.40 -0.39 -16.25
N ALA A 196 -4.56 0.25 -16.14
CA ALA A 196 -5.84 -0.42 -15.97
C ALA A 196 -6.17 -1.35 -17.15
N GLU A 197 -5.92 -0.91 -18.39
CA GLU A 197 -6.10 -1.73 -19.59
C GLU A 197 -5.16 -2.95 -19.60
N TRP A 198 -3.88 -2.75 -19.29
CA TRP A 198 -2.90 -3.84 -19.26
C TRP A 198 -3.19 -4.88 -18.18
N ALA A 199 -3.63 -4.43 -16.99
CA ALA A 199 -3.97 -5.29 -15.87
C ALA A 199 -5.44 -5.73 -15.87
N GLU A 200 -6.21 -5.41 -16.91
CA GLU A 200 -7.64 -5.75 -17.05
C GLU A 200 -8.47 -5.36 -15.81
N LEU A 201 -8.25 -4.15 -15.27
CA LEU A 201 -8.88 -3.67 -14.04
C LEU A 201 -10.23 -2.98 -14.30
N ASP A 202 -11.29 -3.48 -13.66
CA ASP A 202 -12.60 -2.80 -13.64
C ASP A 202 -12.59 -1.51 -12.78
N GLU A 203 -11.71 -1.45 -11.79
CA GLU A 203 -11.59 -0.32 -10.87
C GLU A 203 -10.12 -0.13 -10.48
N LEU A 204 -9.63 1.09 -10.63
CA LEU A 204 -8.31 1.54 -10.22
C LEU A 204 -8.41 2.75 -9.28
N ARG A 205 -7.77 2.63 -8.12
CA ARG A 205 -7.53 3.77 -7.23
C ARG A 205 -6.27 4.50 -7.67
N VAL A 206 -6.28 5.82 -7.54
CA VAL A 206 -5.15 6.70 -7.83
C VAL A 206 -4.93 7.66 -6.67
N PHE A 207 -3.69 8.11 -6.47
CA PHE A 207 -3.34 9.04 -5.40
C PHE A 207 -2.66 10.28 -6.02
N LEU A 208 -3.21 11.45 -5.75
CA LEU A 208 -2.70 12.74 -6.23
C LEU A 208 -2.11 13.51 -5.06
N ALA A 209 -0.78 13.71 -5.04
CA ALA A 209 -0.18 14.52 -4.00
C ALA A 209 -0.52 16.00 -4.19
N ARG A 210 -0.54 16.70 -3.06
CA ARG A 210 -0.78 18.14 -3.01
C ARG A 210 0.36 18.89 -2.32
N SER A 211 1.01 18.27 -1.35
CA SER A 211 2.10 18.86 -0.56
C SER A 211 3.35 19.10 -1.42
N ASP A 212 3.88 18.07 -2.08
CA ASP A 212 5.08 18.18 -2.93
C ASP A 212 4.89 19.14 -4.11
N PRO A 213 3.77 19.09 -4.88
CA PRO A 213 3.54 20.09 -5.90
C PRO A 213 3.42 21.52 -5.35
N ALA A 214 2.81 21.71 -4.17
CA ALA A 214 2.67 23.04 -3.59
C ALA A 214 4.02 23.62 -3.14
N MET A 215 4.90 22.77 -2.59
CA MET A 215 6.26 23.12 -2.23
C MET A 215 7.10 23.47 -3.47
N ASN A 216 6.99 22.69 -4.55
CA ASN A 216 7.82 22.84 -5.74
C ASN A 216 7.31 23.90 -6.74
N TYR A 217 5.99 24.11 -6.84
CA TYR A 217 5.38 24.96 -7.87
C TYR A 217 4.43 26.03 -7.31
N GLY A 218 4.19 26.05 -6.00
CA GLY A 218 3.28 26.98 -5.34
C GLY A 218 1.84 26.47 -5.22
N PHE A 219 1.14 26.94 -4.18
CA PHE A 219 -0.21 26.49 -3.82
C PHE A 219 -1.24 26.56 -4.96
N VAL A 220 -1.27 27.67 -5.69
CA VAL A 220 -2.23 27.88 -6.78
C VAL A 220 -1.97 26.90 -7.93
N ALA A 221 -0.71 26.74 -8.34
CA ALA A 221 -0.34 25.82 -9.41
C ALA A 221 -0.66 24.38 -9.04
N ALA A 222 -0.25 23.93 -7.84
CA ALA A 222 -0.57 22.61 -7.30
C ALA A 222 -2.08 22.30 -7.30
N THR A 223 -2.89 23.28 -6.88
CA THR A 223 -4.35 23.14 -6.89
C THR A 223 -4.90 22.96 -8.30
N ILE A 224 -4.37 23.68 -9.28
CA ILE A 224 -4.79 23.56 -10.69
C ILE A 224 -4.38 22.20 -11.25
N TYR A 225 -3.15 21.74 -11.00
CA TYR A 225 -2.66 20.44 -11.48
C TYR A 225 -3.52 19.29 -10.94
N VAL A 226 -3.82 19.26 -9.64
CA VAL A 226 -4.68 18.23 -9.05
C VAL A 226 -6.11 18.30 -9.60
N LYS A 227 -6.68 19.49 -9.78
CA LYS A 227 -8.03 19.63 -10.36
C LYS A 227 -8.08 19.16 -11.82
N LYS A 228 -7.04 19.45 -12.60
CA LYS A 228 -6.93 18.98 -13.98
C LYS A 228 -6.81 17.46 -14.04
N ALA A 229 -5.94 16.88 -13.21
CA ALA A 229 -5.79 15.43 -13.08
C ALA A 229 -7.11 14.75 -12.73
N LEU A 230 -7.84 15.26 -11.71
CA LEU A 230 -9.16 14.75 -11.32
C LEU A 230 -10.18 14.85 -12.45
N TYR A 231 -10.20 15.95 -13.20
CA TYR A 231 -11.09 16.10 -14.34
C TYR A 231 -10.79 15.04 -15.39
N ASP A 232 -9.53 14.89 -15.80
CA ASP A 232 -9.16 13.92 -16.84
C ASP A 232 -9.45 12.47 -16.41
N LEU A 233 -9.12 12.12 -15.16
CA LEU A 233 -9.42 10.80 -14.58
C LEU A 233 -10.92 10.50 -14.56
N SER A 234 -11.77 11.51 -14.40
CA SER A 234 -13.24 11.32 -14.42
C SER A 234 -13.82 11.10 -15.81
N GLN A 235 -13.01 11.24 -16.87
CA GLN A 235 -13.44 11.01 -18.26
C GLN A 235 -13.09 9.61 -18.77
N LEU A 236 -12.34 8.81 -17.99
CA LEU A 236 -12.10 7.40 -18.23
C LEU A 236 -13.36 6.58 -17.89
#